data_AF-A0A497KKA6-F1
#
_entry.id   AF-A0A497KKA6-F1
#
_cell.length_a   1.000
_cell.length_b   1.000
_cell.length_c   1.000
_cell.angle_alpha   90.00
_cell.angle_beta   90.00
_cell.angle_gamma   90.00
#
_symmetry.space_group_name_H-M   'P 1'
#
loop_
_entity.id
_entity.type
_entity.pdbx_description
1 polymer ?
#
loop_
_entity_poly.entity_id
_entity_poly.type
_entity_poly.pdbx_seq_one_letter_code
_entity_poly.pdbx_strand_id
1 'polypeptide(L)'
;MKPSDLEDTLQRLGFTENSIVEIIMLTKNPDGTNNLAPMGVIKKGDHLEVRPFTTSHTYSNLTQNNIASLNITDDPFLFLKTAFKHEIETETIISELSFEGSDATIIAEKTEENTFSSSQASIILRPKQVVIHKDSPTVYSRGRAMAIEAIIHATRVPVYHSMGDESKVQSLLQNMRYCFNIIERVSGVNSHEMQVVDTLRSLLEQWRVSI
;
A
#
# COMPACT_ATOMS: atom_id res chain seq x y z
N MET A 1 -22.99 -10.44 3.07
CA MET A 1 -22.75 -9.49 1.96
C MET A 1 -22.60 -10.30 0.69
N LYS A 2 -23.19 -9.90 -0.43
CA LYS A 2 -22.99 -10.64 -1.70
C LYS A 2 -21.56 -10.38 -2.22
N PRO A 3 -20.96 -11.28 -3.00
CA PRO A 3 -19.60 -11.08 -3.55
C PRO A 3 -19.44 -9.77 -4.34
N SER A 4 -20.46 -9.38 -5.12
CA SER A 4 -20.46 -8.10 -5.87
C SER A 4 -20.37 -6.88 -4.97
N ASP A 5 -21.09 -6.88 -3.84
CA ASP A 5 -21.13 -5.75 -2.91
C ASP A 5 -19.76 -5.53 -2.23
N LEU A 6 -18.99 -6.61 -2.04
CA LEU A 6 -17.66 -6.57 -1.45
C LEU A 6 -16.64 -5.98 -2.42
N GLU A 7 -16.65 -6.40 -3.67
CA GLU A 7 -15.76 -5.87 -4.69
C GLU A 7 -15.96 -4.36 -4.89
N ASP A 8 -17.21 -3.93 -5.00
CA ASP A 8 -17.57 -2.51 -5.07
C ASP A 8 -17.12 -1.74 -3.81
N THR A 9 -17.16 -2.40 -2.65
CA THR A 9 -16.68 -1.80 -1.39
C THR A 9 -15.16 -1.64 -1.38
N LEU A 10 -14.40 -2.65 -1.81
CA LEU A 10 -12.94 -2.55 -1.92
C LEU A 10 -12.53 -1.47 -2.91
N GLN A 11 -13.22 -1.36 -4.05
CA GLN A 11 -12.96 -0.31 -5.02
C GLN A 11 -13.22 1.08 -4.42
N ARG A 12 -14.32 1.27 -3.69
CA ARG A 12 -14.63 2.54 -2.99
C ARG A 12 -13.61 2.88 -1.90
N LEU A 13 -13.01 1.87 -1.27
CA LEU A 13 -11.91 2.03 -0.32
C LEU A 13 -10.57 2.36 -1.01
N GLY A 14 -10.51 2.41 -2.34
CA GLY A 14 -9.32 2.76 -3.10
C GLY A 14 -8.42 1.57 -3.47
N PHE A 15 -8.87 0.33 -3.28
CA PHE A 15 -8.13 -0.83 -3.79
C PHE A 15 -8.26 -0.90 -5.32
N THR A 16 -7.12 -0.81 -5.99
CA THR A 16 -7.02 -0.95 -7.45
C THR A 16 -6.46 -2.32 -7.81
N GLU A 17 -7.00 -2.92 -8.86
CA GLU A 17 -6.62 -4.26 -9.31
C GLU A 17 -5.11 -4.36 -9.57
N ASN A 18 -4.46 -5.38 -9.02
CA ASN A 18 -3.01 -5.61 -9.09
C ASN A 18 -2.11 -4.49 -8.52
N SER A 19 -2.67 -3.49 -7.83
CA SER A 19 -1.89 -2.49 -7.10
C SER A 19 -1.63 -2.92 -5.66
N ILE A 20 -0.48 -2.53 -5.12
CA ILE A 20 -0.10 -2.67 -3.72
C ILE A 20 -0.54 -1.41 -2.97
N VAL A 21 -1.32 -1.60 -1.93
CA VAL A 21 -1.71 -0.57 -0.97
C VAL A 21 -1.19 -0.92 0.42
N GLU A 22 -0.99 0.07 1.27
CA GLU A 22 -0.43 -0.14 2.61
C GLU A 22 -1.51 -0.04 3.67
N ILE A 23 -1.50 -0.99 4.60
CA ILE A 23 -2.39 -1.03 5.77
C ILE A 23 -1.60 -1.45 7.00
N ILE A 24 -2.24 -1.40 8.17
CA ILE A 24 -1.75 -2.06 9.38
C ILE A 24 -2.52 -3.36 9.56
N MET A 25 -1.81 -4.48 9.47
CA MET A 25 -2.40 -5.80 9.67
C MET A 25 -2.40 -6.14 11.15
N LEU A 26 -3.56 -6.57 11.66
CA LEU A 26 -3.73 -7.11 13.00
C LEU A 26 -3.98 -8.62 12.90
N THR A 27 -3.12 -9.39 13.55
CA THR A 27 -3.24 -10.84 13.74
C THR A 27 -3.11 -11.18 15.22
N LYS A 28 -3.52 -12.39 15.63
CA LYS A 28 -3.39 -12.85 17.01
C LYS A 28 -2.23 -13.81 17.18
N ASN A 29 -1.41 -13.55 18.20
CA ASN A 29 -0.37 -14.45 18.68
C ASN A 29 -1.01 -15.67 19.37
N PRO A 30 -0.24 -16.76 19.58
CA PRO A 30 -0.74 -17.98 20.22
C PRO A 30 -1.22 -17.76 21.68
N ASP A 31 -0.63 -16.79 22.37
CA ASP A 31 -1.00 -16.41 23.74
C ASP A 31 -2.24 -15.49 23.80
N GLY A 32 -2.86 -15.18 22.65
CA GLY A 32 -4.02 -14.32 22.54
C GLY A 32 -3.70 -12.82 22.45
N THR A 33 -2.44 -12.41 22.62
CA THR A 33 -2.02 -11.02 22.42
C THR A 33 -2.09 -10.63 20.93
N ASN A 34 -2.21 -9.34 20.65
CA ASN A 34 -2.32 -8.84 19.29
C ASN A 34 -0.94 -8.52 18.71
N ASN A 35 -0.78 -8.82 17.42
CA ASN A 35 0.35 -8.41 16.62
C ASN A 35 -0.13 -7.41 15.56
N LEU A 36 0.38 -6.18 15.63
CA LEU A 36 0.21 -5.14 14.63
C LEU A 36 1.48 -5.05 13.79
N ALA A 37 1.34 -4.95 12.47
CA ALA A 37 2.46 -4.72 11.56
C ALA A 37 1.98 -4.08 10.25
N PRO A 38 2.71 -3.08 9.70
CA PRO A 38 2.49 -2.62 8.34
C PRO A 38 2.58 -3.75 7.32
N MET A 39 1.69 -3.74 6.33
CA MET A 39 1.67 -4.76 5.28
C MET A 39 1.21 -4.17 3.95
N GLY A 40 1.91 -4.55 2.89
CA GLY A 40 1.47 -4.33 1.52
C GLY A 40 0.41 -5.38 1.14
N VAL A 41 -0.72 -4.91 0.62
CA VAL A 41 -1.86 -5.73 0.21
C VAL A 41 -2.13 -5.52 -1.27
N ILE A 42 -2.32 -6.61 -2.01
CA ILE A 42 -2.63 -6.58 -3.44
C ILE A 42 -4.07 -7.01 -3.65
N LYS A 43 -4.85 -6.25 -4.42
CA LYS A 43 -6.17 -6.71 -4.89
C LYS A 43 -6.01 -7.67 -6.07
N LYS A 44 -6.63 -8.84 -5.97
CA LYS A 44 -6.68 -9.90 -6.99
C LYS A 44 -8.12 -10.36 -7.18
N GLY A 45 -8.88 -9.68 -8.03
CA GLY A 45 -10.32 -9.90 -8.19
C GLY A 45 -11.06 -9.70 -6.86
N ASP A 46 -11.74 -10.73 -6.39
CA ASP A 46 -12.46 -10.76 -5.11
C ASP A 46 -11.60 -11.19 -3.90
N HIS A 47 -10.31 -11.42 -4.12
CA HIS A 47 -9.35 -11.80 -3.08
C HIS A 47 -8.31 -10.70 -2.84
N LEU A 48 -7.66 -10.78 -1.69
CA LEU A 48 -6.50 -9.98 -1.33
C LEU A 48 -5.28 -10.89 -1.18
N GLU A 49 -4.12 -10.43 -1.61
CA GLU A 49 -2.86 -11.14 -1.44
C GLU A 49 -1.93 -10.32 -0.55
N VAL A 50 -1.30 -10.98 0.42
CA VAL A 50 -0.21 -10.40 1.23
C VAL A 50 1.03 -11.28 1.16
N ARG A 51 2.20 -10.65 1.28
CA ARG A 51 3.50 -11.33 1.13
C ARG A 51 4.41 -11.13 2.35
N PRO A 52 4.02 -11.65 3.53
CA PRO A 52 4.84 -11.48 4.72
C PRO A 52 6.14 -12.27 4.61
N PHE A 53 7.18 -11.80 5.29
CA PHE A 53 8.40 -12.59 5.51
C PHE A 53 8.06 -13.82 6.36
N THR A 54 8.64 -14.97 6.00
CA THR A 54 8.41 -16.25 6.70
C THR A 54 8.93 -16.27 8.13
N THR A 55 9.78 -15.30 8.49
CA THR A 55 10.30 -15.08 9.85
C THR A 55 9.44 -14.14 10.69
N SER A 56 8.39 -13.54 10.12
CA SER A 56 7.56 -12.55 10.84
C SER A 56 6.48 -13.18 11.71
N HIS A 57 6.10 -12.49 12.79
CA HIS A 57 4.93 -12.85 13.60
C HIS A 57 3.64 -12.86 12.78
N THR A 58 3.48 -11.92 11.83
CA THR A 58 2.30 -11.90 10.95
C THR A 58 2.16 -13.19 10.16
N TYR A 59 3.25 -13.69 9.56
CA TYR A 59 3.25 -14.98 8.88
C TYR A 59 2.92 -16.12 9.83
N SER A 60 3.65 -16.24 10.95
CA SER A 60 3.45 -17.31 11.94
C SER A 60 1.99 -17.36 12.43
N ASN A 61 1.41 -16.20 12.72
CA ASN A 61 0.03 -16.09 13.17
C ASN A 61 -0.97 -16.50 12.08
N LEU A 62 -0.73 -16.15 10.81
CA LEU A 62 -1.59 -16.55 9.68
C LEU A 62 -1.45 -18.04 9.31
N THR A 63 -0.32 -18.66 9.61
CA THR A 63 -0.13 -20.11 9.45
C THR A 63 -0.94 -20.87 10.50
N GLN A 64 -1.01 -20.37 11.74
CA GLN A 64 -1.69 -21.03 12.85
C GLN A 64 -3.18 -20.66 12.96
N ASN A 65 -3.54 -19.44 12.60
CA ASN A 65 -4.89 -18.89 12.65
C ASN A 65 -5.26 -18.33 11.28
N ASN A 66 -6.39 -18.74 10.74
CA ASN A 66 -6.79 -18.30 9.40
C ASN A 66 -7.43 -16.90 9.38
N ILE A 67 -7.38 -16.11 10.46
CA ILE A 67 -8.08 -14.81 10.53
C ILE A 67 -7.05 -13.68 10.57
N ALA A 68 -7.26 -12.69 9.70
CA ALA A 68 -6.56 -11.41 9.72
C ALA A 68 -7.56 -10.26 9.69
N SER A 69 -7.13 -9.11 10.19
CA SER A 69 -7.83 -7.85 9.96
C SER A 69 -6.88 -6.84 9.35
N LEU A 70 -7.32 -6.22 8.27
CA LEU A 70 -6.60 -5.20 7.54
C LEU A 70 -7.19 -3.86 7.96
N ASN A 71 -6.42 -3.09 8.70
CA ASN A 71 -6.86 -1.81 9.24
C ASN A 71 -6.30 -0.69 8.35
N ILE A 72 -7.22 -0.02 7.67
CA ILE A 72 -6.96 1.13 6.82
C ILE A 72 -6.78 2.34 7.71
N THR A 73 -5.70 3.07 7.45
CA THR A 73 -5.35 4.37 8.04
C THR A 73 -4.30 4.99 7.13
N ASP A 74 -4.22 6.31 7.11
CA ASP A 74 -3.12 7.07 6.48
C ASP A 74 -2.24 7.79 7.52
N ASP A 75 -2.43 7.51 8.81
CA ASP A 75 -1.65 8.12 9.88
C ASP A 75 -0.21 7.55 9.92
N PRO A 76 0.81 8.33 9.53
CA PRO A 76 2.18 7.86 9.49
C PRO A 76 2.73 7.49 10.88
N PHE A 77 2.20 8.07 11.96
CA PHE A 77 2.63 7.75 13.31
C PHE A 77 2.12 6.36 13.75
N LEU A 78 0.93 5.96 13.32
CA LEU A 78 0.44 4.59 13.52
C LEU A 78 1.29 3.57 12.75
N PHE A 79 1.71 3.89 11.53
CA PHE A 79 2.66 3.05 10.78
C PHE A 79 4.01 2.95 11.50
N LEU A 80 4.54 4.07 12.00
CA LEU A 80 5.81 4.11 12.71
C LEU A 80 5.78 3.22 13.97
N LYS A 81 4.80 3.42 14.87
CA LYS A 81 4.75 2.68 16.13
C LYS A 81 4.51 1.18 15.95
N THR A 82 3.80 0.79 14.89
CA THR A 82 3.53 -0.62 14.62
C THR A 82 4.68 -1.32 13.90
N ALA A 83 5.49 -0.58 13.13
CA ALA A 83 6.73 -1.08 12.54
C ALA A 83 7.84 -1.29 13.60
N PHE A 84 7.95 -0.36 14.55
CA PHE A 84 9.04 -0.29 15.56
C PHE A 84 8.49 -0.43 16.98
N LYS A 85 7.64 -1.44 17.19
CA LYS A 85 6.89 -1.67 18.43
C LYS A 85 7.74 -2.02 19.66
N HIS A 86 9.03 -2.33 19.48
CA HIS A 86 9.94 -2.62 20.60
C HIS A 86 10.78 -1.39 20.97
N GLU A 87 10.81 -0.40 20.08
CA GLU A 87 11.60 0.82 20.20
C GLU A 87 10.74 2.02 20.62
N ILE A 88 9.41 1.92 20.45
CA ILE A 88 8.45 2.99 20.72
C ILE A 88 7.43 2.52 21.76
N GLU A 89 7.60 2.96 23.01
CA GLU A 89 6.67 2.68 24.12
C GLU A 89 5.40 3.53 23.97
N THR A 90 4.43 3.04 23.20
CA THR A 90 3.10 3.65 23.08
C THR A 90 2.02 2.59 23.09
N GLU A 91 0.99 2.80 23.90
CA GLU A 91 -0.17 1.91 23.89
C GLU A 91 -1.01 2.13 22.62
N THR A 92 -1.55 1.04 22.11
CA THR A 92 -2.56 1.08 21.05
C THR A 92 -3.81 0.45 21.60
N ILE A 93 -4.90 1.22 21.67
CA ILE A 93 -6.18 0.71 22.16
C ILE A 93 -6.77 -0.17 21.06
N ILE A 94 -6.83 -1.47 21.32
CA ILE A 94 -7.36 -2.47 20.40
C ILE A 94 -8.78 -2.82 20.82
N SER A 95 -9.69 -2.79 19.84
CA SER A 95 -11.08 -3.23 19.98
C SER A 95 -11.33 -4.39 19.03
N GLU A 96 -11.35 -5.60 19.59
CA GLU A 96 -11.51 -6.87 18.88
C GLU A 96 -10.50 -7.10 17.74
N LEU A 97 -10.87 -6.74 16.51
CA LEU A 97 -10.10 -6.88 15.27
C LEU A 97 -9.74 -5.52 14.64
N SER A 98 -9.88 -4.44 15.41
CA SER A 98 -9.55 -3.08 14.99
C SER A 98 -8.77 -2.35 16.09
N PHE A 99 -8.27 -1.16 15.80
CA PHE A 99 -7.63 -0.31 16.79
C PHE A 99 -7.99 1.16 16.59
N GLU A 100 -7.83 1.95 17.64
CA GLU A 100 -8.08 3.39 17.62
C GLU A 100 -7.21 4.10 16.57
N GLY A 101 -7.85 4.82 15.65
CA GLY A 101 -7.20 5.48 14.51
C GLY A 101 -7.27 4.69 13.20
N SER A 102 -7.92 3.52 13.17
CA SER A 102 -8.32 2.89 11.92
C SER A 102 -9.57 3.56 11.34
N ASP A 103 -9.50 3.95 10.06
CA ASP A 103 -10.60 4.58 9.33
C ASP A 103 -11.60 3.54 8.78
N ALA A 104 -11.12 2.34 8.47
CA ALA A 104 -11.92 1.18 8.09
C ALA A 104 -11.16 -0.13 8.36
N THR A 105 -11.89 -1.19 8.67
CA THR A 105 -11.34 -2.53 8.93
C THR A 105 -11.93 -3.55 7.98
N ILE A 106 -11.08 -4.34 7.33
CA ILE A 106 -11.49 -5.50 6.54
C ILE A 106 -11.12 -6.76 7.31
N ILE A 107 -12.12 -7.55 7.70
CA ILE A 107 -11.90 -8.87 8.29
C ILE A 107 -11.82 -9.88 7.16
N ALA A 108 -10.73 -10.64 7.10
CA ALA A 108 -10.47 -11.58 6.03
C ALA A 108 -9.99 -12.93 6.58
N GLU A 109 -10.32 -13.99 5.85
CA GLU A 109 -9.86 -15.34 6.16
C GLU A 109 -8.81 -15.81 5.15
N LYS A 110 -7.74 -16.43 5.63
CA LYS A 110 -6.79 -17.15 4.80
C LYS A 110 -7.50 -18.31 4.09
N THR A 111 -7.37 -18.35 2.78
CA THR A 111 -7.86 -19.46 1.94
C THR A 111 -6.73 -20.30 1.36
N GLU A 112 -5.60 -19.67 1.04
CA GLU A 112 -4.46 -20.35 0.41
C GLU A 112 -3.13 -19.77 0.89
N GLU A 113 -2.08 -20.59 0.80
CA GLU A 113 -0.71 -20.24 1.14
C GLU A 113 0.23 -20.87 0.12
N ASN A 114 1.10 -20.06 -0.48
CA ASN A 114 2.06 -20.45 -1.50
C ASN A 114 3.43 -19.87 -1.17
N THR A 115 4.50 -20.41 -1.76
CA THR A 115 5.83 -19.80 -1.70
C THR A 115 5.92 -18.67 -2.72
N PHE A 116 6.25 -17.45 -2.27
CA PHE A 116 6.53 -16.34 -3.18
C PHE A 116 8.03 -16.24 -3.50
N SER A 117 8.87 -16.37 -2.48
CA SER A 117 10.34 -16.36 -2.60
C SER A 117 10.97 -17.23 -1.51
N SER A 118 12.30 -17.29 -1.46
CA SER A 118 13.02 -17.99 -0.39
C SER A 118 12.76 -17.42 1.02
N SER A 119 12.30 -16.17 1.12
CA SER A 119 12.10 -15.47 2.39
C SER A 119 10.67 -14.96 2.61
N GLN A 120 9.79 -15.07 1.61
CA GLN A 120 8.41 -14.58 1.68
C GLN A 120 7.42 -15.65 1.23
N ALA A 121 6.30 -15.71 1.95
CA ALA A 121 5.12 -16.45 1.52
C ALA A 121 4.22 -15.55 0.66
N SER A 122 3.29 -16.15 -0.06
CA SER A 122 2.12 -15.52 -0.66
C SER A 122 0.89 -16.10 0.02
N ILE A 123 0.18 -15.26 0.77
CA ILE A 123 -1.03 -15.65 1.48
C ILE A 123 -2.24 -15.01 0.80
N ILE A 124 -3.20 -15.84 0.40
CA ILE A 124 -4.46 -15.38 -0.19
C ILE A 124 -5.49 -15.27 0.92
N LEU A 125 -6.09 -14.08 1.02
CA LEU A 125 -7.08 -13.69 1.99
C LEU A 125 -8.41 -13.40 1.28
N ARG A 126 -9.47 -14.05 1.72
CA ARG A 126 -10.84 -13.78 1.28
C ARG A 126 -11.51 -12.82 2.26
N PRO A 127 -11.83 -11.58 1.86
CA PRO A 127 -12.55 -10.66 2.73
C PRO A 127 -13.94 -11.20 3.06
N LYS A 128 -14.36 -11.04 4.31
CA LYS A 128 -15.66 -11.52 4.83
C LYS A 128 -16.56 -10.38 5.26
N GLN A 129 -15.95 -9.34 5.84
CA GLN A 129 -16.65 -8.20 6.39
C GLN A 129 -15.80 -6.95 6.24
N VAL A 130 -16.47 -5.83 5.98
CA VAL A 130 -15.88 -4.50 5.99
C VAL A 130 -16.63 -3.68 7.04
N VAL A 131 -15.90 -3.02 7.92
CA VAL A 131 -16.42 -2.08 8.91
C VAL A 131 -15.84 -0.71 8.59
N ILE A 132 -16.71 0.29 8.45
CA ILE A 132 -16.33 1.67 8.15
C ILE A 132 -16.42 2.48 9.43
N HIS A 133 -15.34 3.12 9.84
CA HIS A 133 -15.25 3.89 11.09
C HIS A 133 -15.30 5.41 10.84
N LYS A 134 -14.82 5.85 9.68
CA LYS A 134 -14.78 7.25 9.24
C LYS A 134 -15.47 7.42 7.88
N ASP A 135 -15.96 8.62 7.59
CA ASP A 135 -16.56 8.94 6.29
C ASP A 135 -15.56 8.81 5.15
N SER A 136 -15.96 8.09 4.09
CA SER A 136 -15.21 7.92 2.84
C SER A 136 -13.72 7.56 3.00
N PRO A 137 -13.38 6.50 3.74
CA PRO A 137 -11.99 6.15 4.00
C PRO A 137 -11.33 5.62 2.73
N THR A 138 -10.06 5.97 2.53
CA THR A 138 -9.28 5.55 1.36
C THR A 138 -7.96 4.95 1.81
N VAL A 139 -7.64 3.75 1.34
CA VAL A 139 -6.40 3.06 1.66
C VAL A 139 -5.19 3.81 1.11
N TYR A 140 -4.12 3.93 1.91
CA TYR A 140 -2.90 4.59 1.47
C TYR A 140 -2.23 3.83 0.31
N SER A 141 -1.88 4.55 -0.76
CA SER A 141 -1.15 4.00 -1.91
C SER A 141 0.10 4.82 -2.18
N ARG A 142 1.25 4.13 -2.14
CA ARG A 142 2.53 4.72 -2.55
C ARG A 142 2.54 5.11 -4.03
N GLY A 143 1.82 4.37 -4.88
CA GLY A 143 1.69 4.70 -6.30
C GLY A 143 1.01 6.06 -6.48
N ARG A 144 -0.14 6.26 -5.84
CA ARG A 144 -0.88 7.54 -5.91
C ARG A 144 -0.05 8.71 -5.40
N ALA A 145 0.63 8.52 -4.26
CA ALA A 145 1.51 9.53 -3.69
C ALA A 145 2.67 9.89 -4.66
N MET A 146 3.37 8.89 -5.19
CA MET A 146 4.51 9.11 -6.09
C MET A 146 4.10 9.66 -7.45
N ALA A 147 2.90 9.36 -7.94
CA ALA A 147 2.39 9.97 -9.18
C ALA A 147 2.25 11.49 -9.03
N ILE A 148 1.74 11.96 -7.88
CA ILE A 148 1.65 13.39 -7.58
C ILE A 148 3.06 14.00 -7.45
N GLU A 149 3.96 13.37 -6.69
CA GLU A 149 5.34 13.86 -6.54
C GLU A 149 6.08 13.97 -7.89
N ALA A 150 5.92 12.98 -8.77
CA ALA A 150 6.50 13.00 -10.11
C ALA A 150 5.99 14.19 -10.93
N ILE A 151 4.68 14.50 -10.86
CA ILE A 151 4.08 15.65 -11.53
C ILE A 151 4.69 16.95 -10.97
N ILE A 152 4.79 17.09 -9.64
CA ILE A 152 5.38 18.27 -9.00
C ILE A 152 6.82 18.50 -9.45
N HIS A 153 7.64 17.45 -9.52
CA HIS A 153 8.99 17.56 -10.08
C HIS A 153 8.98 17.94 -11.55
N ALA A 154 8.14 17.32 -12.36
CA ALA A 154 8.02 17.58 -13.79
C ALA A 154 7.66 19.04 -14.11
N THR A 155 6.77 19.67 -13.32
CA THR A 155 6.36 21.07 -13.55
C THR A 155 7.54 22.05 -13.57
N ARG A 156 8.64 21.70 -12.90
CA ARG A 156 9.83 22.55 -12.74
C ARG A 156 10.91 22.28 -13.79
N VAL A 157 10.85 21.15 -14.50
CA VAL A 157 11.83 20.79 -15.53
C VAL A 157 11.94 21.85 -16.64
N PRO A 158 10.85 22.27 -17.32
CA PRO A 158 10.96 23.24 -18.41
C PRO A 158 11.46 24.61 -17.93
N VAL A 159 11.17 24.99 -16.68
CA VAL A 159 11.65 26.24 -16.08
C VAL A 159 13.17 26.24 -16.00
N TYR A 160 13.77 25.26 -15.32
CA TYR A 160 15.23 25.19 -15.17
C TYR A 160 15.95 24.88 -16.49
N HIS A 161 15.32 24.09 -17.37
CA HIS A 161 15.85 23.85 -18.70
C HIS A 161 15.95 25.14 -19.51
N SER A 162 14.93 26.01 -19.48
CA SER A 162 14.97 27.32 -20.15
C SER A 162 16.03 28.28 -19.58
N MET A 163 16.41 28.10 -18.31
CA MET A 163 17.47 28.86 -17.64
C MET A 163 18.87 28.30 -17.92
N GLY A 164 18.98 27.14 -18.58
CA GLY A 164 20.25 26.43 -18.75
C GLY A 164 20.82 25.82 -17.47
N ASP A 165 20.01 25.67 -16.41
CA ASP A 165 20.43 25.07 -15.15
C ASP A 165 20.35 23.53 -15.24
N GLU A 166 21.33 22.95 -15.93
CA GLU A 166 21.41 21.52 -16.16
C GLU A 166 21.52 20.71 -14.86
N SER A 167 22.21 21.25 -13.85
CA SER A 167 22.34 20.56 -12.55
C SER A 167 20.98 20.38 -11.89
N LYS A 168 20.14 21.43 -11.92
CA LYS A 168 18.81 21.35 -11.33
C LYS A 168 17.87 20.45 -12.14
N VAL A 169 17.96 20.49 -13.46
CA VAL A 169 17.23 19.55 -14.33
C VAL A 169 17.60 18.11 -13.98
N GLN A 170 18.88 17.76 -13.91
CA GLN A 170 19.31 16.40 -13.56
C GLN A 170 18.83 15.96 -12.18
N SER A 171 18.87 16.86 -11.18
CA SER A 171 18.31 16.57 -9.85
C SER A 171 16.81 16.27 -9.88
N LEU A 172 16.02 17.03 -10.65
CA LEU A 172 14.58 16.77 -10.81
C LEU A 172 14.32 15.44 -11.51
N LEU A 173 15.07 15.14 -12.58
CA LEU A 173 14.95 13.87 -13.29
C LEU A 173 15.31 12.68 -12.40
N GLN A 174 16.33 12.80 -11.54
CA GLN A 174 16.66 11.76 -10.58
C GLN A 174 15.51 11.48 -9.61
N ASN A 175 14.85 12.54 -9.11
CA ASN A 175 13.69 12.38 -8.23
C ASN A 175 12.49 11.78 -8.98
N MET A 176 12.25 12.19 -10.23
CA MET A 176 11.21 11.60 -11.07
C MET A 176 11.48 10.11 -11.36
N ARG A 177 12.72 9.73 -11.67
CA ARG A 177 13.11 8.32 -11.83
C ARG A 177 12.84 7.52 -10.56
N TYR A 178 13.11 8.08 -9.39
CA TYR A 178 12.75 7.44 -8.12
C TYR A 178 11.23 7.22 -8.02
N CYS A 179 10.43 8.24 -8.32
CA CYS A 179 8.97 8.13 -8.30
C CYS A 179 8.47 7.05 -9.28
N PHE A 180 8.97 7.04 -10.52
CA PHE A 180 8.60 6.05 -11.55
C PHE A 180 8.90 4.63 -11.09
N ASN A 181 10.10 4.38 -10.54
CA ASN A 181 10.48 3.07 -10.03
C ASN A 181 9.53 2.55 -8.94
N ILE A 182 9.02 3.44 -8.08
CA ILE A 182 8.03 3.05 -7.06
C ILE A 182 6.68 2.78 -7.71
N ILE A 183 6.19 3.67 -8.57
CA ILE A 183 4.90 3.52 -9.27
C ILE A 183 4.84 2.20 -10.03
N GLU A 184 5.87 1.90 -10.83
CA GLU A 184 5.95 0.67 -11.64
C GLU A 184 5.97 -0.61 -10.80
N ARG A 185 6.48 -0.54 -9.57
CA ARG A 185 6.50 -1.68 -8.64
C ARG A 185 5.16 -1.92 -7.96
N VAL A 186 4.42 -0.85 -7.66
CA VAL A 186 3.26 -0.91 -6.76
C VAL A 186 1.93 -0.67 -7.44
N SER A 187 1.90 -0.29 -8.71
CA SER A 187 0.68 0.07 -9.41
C SER A 187 0.37 -0.96 -10.52
N GLY A 188 -0.90 -1.34 -10.66
CA GLY A 188 -1.33 -2.20 -11.75
C GLY A 188 -1.10 -1.54 -13.11
N VAL A 189 -0.86 -2.36 -14.15
CA VAL A 189 -0.49 -1.88 -15.50
C VAL A 189 -1.51 -0.93 -16.13
N ASN A 190 -2.78 -1.04 -15.78
CA ASN A 190 -3.88 -0.21 -16.29
C ASN A 190 -4.30 0.91 -15.32
N SER A 191 -3.50 1.15 -14.27
CA SER A 191 -3.79 2.18 -13.26
C SER A 191 -3.56 3.59 -13.80
N HIS A 192 -4.20 4.59 -13.17
CA HIS A 192 -3.98 6.01 -13.52
C HIS A 192 -2.53 6.43 -13.24
N GLU A 193 -1.90 5.84 -12.24
CA GLU A 193 -0.51 6.09 -11.86
C GLU A 193 0.46 5.70 -12.98
N MET A 194 0.22 4.55 -13.64
CA MET A 194 1.00 4.16 -14.83
C MET A 194 0.75 5.10 -16.00
N GLN A 195 -0.49 5.56 -16.21
CA GLN A 195 -0.78 6.58 -17.23
C GLN A 195 -0.03 7.89 -16.98
N VAL A 196 0.14 8.29 -15.71
CA VAL A 196 0.97 9.45 -15.34
C VAL A 196 2.42 9.24 -15.74
N VAL A 197 3.01 8.07 -15.48
CA VAL A 197 4.39 7.76 -15.88
C VAL A 197 4.55 7.87 -17.39
N ASP A 198 3.68 7.24 -18.17
CA ASP A 198 3.74 7.26 -19.64
C ASP A 198 3.58 8.68 -20.19
N THR A 199 2.63 9.44 -19.64
CA THR A 199 2.39 10.83 -20.04
C THR A 199 3.59 11.72 -19.74
N LEU A 200 4.20 11.59 -18.55
CA LEU A 200 5.37 12.38 -18.17
C LEU A 200 6.59 12.02 -19.00
N ARG A 201 6.80 10.75 -19.38
CA ARG A 201 7.84 10.33 -20.33
C ARG A 201 7.66 11.03 -21.67
N SER A 202 6.46 11.01 -22.24
CA SER A 202 6.16 11.70 -23.50
C SER A 202 6.37 13.22 -23.42
N LEU A 203 6.01 13.86 -22.31
CA LEU A 203 6.25 15.29 -22.11
C LEU A 203 7.74 15.63 -22.05
N LEU A 204 8.55 14.81 -21.37
CA LEU A 204 10.00 15.00 -21.30
C LEU A 204 10.67 14.88 -22.67
N GLU A 205 10.24 13.92 -23.49
CA GLU A 205 10.68 13.79 -24.89
C GLU A 205 10.35 15.05 -25.71
N GLN A 206 9.14 15.59 -25.55
CA GLN A 206 8.74 16.85 -26.21
C GLN A 206 9.58 18.04 -25.77
N TRP A 207 10.00 18.07 -24.50
CA TRP A 207 10.92 19.07 -23.97
C TRP A 207 12.38 18.81 -24.34
N ARG A 208 12.68 17.73 -25.06
CA ARG A 208 14.04 17.29 -25.43
C ARG A 208 14.92 16.99 -24.21
N VAL A 209 14.30 16.49 -23.14
CA VAL A 209 14.96 16.10 -21.89
C VAL A 209 14.86 14.59 -21.73
N SER A 210 15.99 13.92 -21.47
CA SER A 210 16.05 12.47 -21.35
C SER A 210 16.00 11.99 -19.89
N ILE A 211 15.07 11.08 -19.58
CA ILE A 211 14.83 10.46 -18.27
C ILE A 211 15.01 8.94 -18.28
#